data_AF-A0A0A0KRV7-F1
#
_entry.id   AF-A0A0A0KRV7-F1
#
_cell.length_a   1.000
_cell.length_b   1.000
_cell.length_c   1.000
_cell.angle_alpha   90.00
_cell.angle_beta   90.00
_cell.angle_gamma   90.00
#
_symmetry.space_group_name_H-M   'P 1'
#
loop_
_entity.id
_entity.type
_entity.pdbx_description
1 polymer ?
#
loop_
_entity_poly.entity_id
_entity_poly.type
_entity_poly.pdbx_seq_one_letter_code
_entity_poly.pdbx_strand_id
1 'polypeptide(L)'
;MIRGHAGVAKPNFSLMLFEMSTLECHNFKFTATRTFQMPYNHEKRKGLITQLQYSHGDRRTVFKSLHSTISSKSYSSKVDRKEGSIGSSLYSRPSLVEMKNVRLENRSKVYEFLRGIGVVPDELDGLELPVTVDVMKERVDFLLKLGLTIEDINNYPLILGCSVKKNMIPVLDYLGKLGVRKSTFTEFLKRYPQVLHSSVVVDLAPVIKYLQGMDIKPNDIPRVLERYPEVLGFKLEGTMSTSVAYLVGIGVTRREIGGVLTKYPEILGMRVARVIKPFVEYLEGLGIPRLAVARLIEKRPHILGFGLEKKVKPNIQLLLEFKVREAYLPSIVAQYAEIIGIDLEANLQTQRNLLKSLIELDNDNFGTIIEKMPQVVSLSRSAVINHVDFLKTCGFSLLQVKNMVIGCPQLLALNIDIMKHSFEFFQMEMGRPLEDLATFPAFFTYGLESTIKPRHRKVVQKGISCSLSWLLNCADEKFMERMSYDTIDMEEMETTPTFDMNSLIQPRNDESDSEYEEDSEEES
;
A
#
# COMPACT_ATOMS: atom_id res chain seq x y z
N MET A 1 29.71 31.76 -25.26
CA MET A 1 28.29 31.33 -25.33
C MET A 1 27.95 30.68 -24.01
N ILE A 2 27.42 31.47 -23.09
CA ILE A 2 27.18 31.13 -21.69
C ILE A 2 25.68 30.80 -21.57
N ARG A 3 25.34 29.59 -21.12
CA ARG A 3 24.00 29.26 -20.61
C ARG A 3 24.14 29.01 -19.11
N GLY A 4 23.87 30.03 -18.32
CA GLY A 4 23.75 29.92 -16.87
C GLY A 4 22.37 29.37 -16.51
N HIS A 5 22.35 28.26 -15.79
CA HIS A 5 21.15 27.75 -15.14
C HIS A 5 21.05 28.40 -13.76
N ALA A 6 20.04 29.25 -13.56
CA ALA A 6 19.70 29.82 -12.27
C ALA A 6 18.93 28.78 -11.44
N GLY A 7 19.58 28.24 -10.41
CA GLY A 7 18.91 27.46 -9.37
C GLY A 7 18.23 28.40 -8.38
N VAL A 8 16.90 28.30 -8.26
CA VAL A 8 16.14 28.98 -7.20
C VAL A 8 16.34 28.20 -5.90
N ALA A 9 16.70 28.90 -4.82
CA ALA A 9 16.81 28.32 -3.49
C ALA A 9 15.49 27.66 -3.09
N LYS A 10 15.53 26.37 -2.79
CA LYS A 10 14.39 25.65 -2.23
C LYS A 10 14.21 26.11 -0.78
N PRO A 11 13.02 26.53 -0.34
CA PRO A 11 12.70 26.50 1.07
C PRO A 11 12.78 25.02 1.50
N ASN A 12 13.61 24.72 2.50
CA ASN A 12 13.65 23.40 3.13
C ASN A 12 12.32 23.19 3.87
N PHE A 13 11.30 22.70 3.16
CA PHE A 13 10.12 22.15 3.78
C PHE A 13 10.46 20.76 4.33
N SER A 14 11.23 20.70 5.41
CA SER A 14 11.06 19.61 6.37
C SER A 14 9.84 19.98 7.22
N LEU A 15 8.67 19.91 6.59
CA LEU A 15 7.46 19.74 7.37
C LEU A 15 7.63 18.36 7.98
N MET A 16 7.79 18.30 9.30
CA MET A 16 7.48 17.07 10.01
C MET A 16 6.07 16.71 9.58
N LEU A 17 6.00 15.75 8.65
CA LEU A 17 4.83 14.94 8.47
C LEU A 17 4.58 14.46 9.88
N PHE A 18 3.48 14.92 10.50
CA PHE A 18 2.85 14.08 11.48
C PHE A 18 2.83 12.71 10.83
N GLU A 19 3.53 11.74 11.44
CA GLU A 19 3.21 10.36 11.21
C GLU A 19 1.70 10.30 11.44
N MET A 20 0.97 10.27 10.34
CA MET A 20 -0.39 9.79 10.38
C MET A 20 -0.19 8.40 10.94
N SER A 21 -0.50 8.24 12.23
CA SER A 21 -0.62 6.97 12.91
C SER A 21 -1.20 6.06 11.86
N THR A 22 -0.39 5.10 11.40
CA THR A 22 -0.64 4.30 10.21
C THR A 22 -2.13 4.21 10.08
N LEU A 23 -2.72 4.94 9.12
CA LEU A 23 -4.13 4.77 8.85
C LEU A 23 -4.17 3.27 8.64
N GLU A 24 -4.67 2.54 9.64
CA GLU A 24 -5.09 1.17 9.50
C GLU A 24 -6.04 1.36 8.35
N CYS A 25 -5.53 1.06 7.16
CA CYS A 25 -6.29 1.08 5.95
C CYS A 25 -7.17 -0.12 6.22
N HIS A 26 -8.25 0.14 6.97
CA HIS A 26 -9.22 -0.83 7.43
C HIS A 26 -9.45 -1.64 6.21
N ASN A 27 -8.97 -2.90 6.28
CA ASN A 27 -8.84 -3.81 5.17
C ASN A 27 -9.70 -3.31 4.02
N PHE A 28 -9.11 -2.69 3.01
CA PHE A 28 -9.78 -2.64 1.73
C PHE A 28 -9.85 -4.10 1.31
N LYS A 29 -10.85 -4.80 1.86
CA LYS A 29 -11.50 -5.92 1.22
C LYS A 29 -11.66 -5.41 -0.18
N PHE A 30 -10.93 -6.02 -1.11
CA PHE A 30 -11.42 -6.08 -2.47
C PHE A 30 -12.89 -6.46 -2.31
N THR A 31 -13.78 -5.48 -2.45
CA THR A 31 -15.14 -5.79 -2.81
C THR A 31 -14.96 -6.33 -4.21
N ALA A 32 -14.82 -7.67 -4.25
CA ALA A 32 -15.15 -8.46 -5.41
C ALA A 32 -16.36 -7.78 -6.01
N THR A 33 -16.18 -7.36 -7.26
CA THR A 33 -17.21 -6.77 -8.09
C THR A 33 -18.50 -7.52 -7.81
N ARG A 34 -19.55 -6.83 -7.34
CA ARG A 34 -20.86 -7.41 -6.99
C ARG A 34 -21.19 -8.52 -7.99
N THR A 35 -21.04 -9.77 -7.58
CA THR A 35 -21.85 -10.84 -8.14
C THR A 35 -23.28 -10.47 -7.80
N PHE A 36 -24.07 -10.23 -8.84
CA PHE A 36 -25.51 -10.09 -8.76
C PHE A 36 -26.08 -11.11 -7.76
N GLN A 37 -26.57 -10.65 -6.61
CA GLN A 37 -27.58 -11.40 -5.88
C GLN A 37 -28.92 -11.10 -6.55
N MET A 38 -29.40 -12.06 -7.34
CA MET A 38 -30.83 -12.22 -7.58
C MET A 38 -31.34 -13.31 -6.63
N PRO A 39 -32.48 -13.10 -5.96
CA PRO A 39 -32.98 -14.01 -4.94
C PRO A 39 -33.73 -15.15 -5.62
N TYR A 40 -33.31 -16.39 -5.44
CA TYR A 40 -34.13 -17.55 -5.79
C TYR A 40 -33.87 -18.64 -4.73
N ASN A 41 -34.77 -18.76 -3.76
CA ASN A 41 -35.91 -19.67 -3.78
C ASN A 41 -35.54 -21.11 -4.15
N HIS A 42 -35.77 -21.99 -3.16
CA HIS A 42 -35.72 -23.43 -3.27
C HIS A 42 -36.36 -23.93 -4.57
N GLU A 43 -35.57 -24.51 -5.47
CA GLU A 43 -36.06 -25.60 -6.31
C GLU A 43 -34.93 -26.49 -6.81
N LYS A 44 -35.05 -27.78 -6.47
CA LYS A 44 -34.21 -28.88 -6.95
C LYS A 44 -34.19 -28.89 -8.49
N ARG A 45 -33.02 -28.83 -9.12
CA ARG A 45 -32.78 -29.56 -10.38
C ARG A 45 -31.30 -29.76 -10.68
N LYS A 46 -31.02 -31.00 -11.09
CA LYS A 46 -29.73 -31.63 -11.39
C LYS A 46 -28.87 -30.81 -12.35
N GLY A 47 -27.58 -30.66 -12.03
CA GLY A 47 -26.56 -30.11 -12.91
C GLY A 47 -25.37 -31.06 -13.04
N LEU A 48 -25.03 -31.36 -14.29
CA LEU A 48 -23.86 -32.12 -14.73
C LEU A 48 -22.56 -31.40 -14.34
N ILE A 49 -21.57 -32.15 -13.85
CA ILE A 49 -20.22 -31.66 -13.57
C ILE A 49 -19.36 -31.88 -14.83
N THR A 50 -18.89 -30.78 -15.40
CA THR A 50 -17.74 -30.75 -16.31
C THR A 50 -16.44 -30.88 -15.51
N GLN A 51 -15.74 -31.99 -15.71
CA GLN A 51 -14.40 -32.25 -15.18
C GLN A 51 -13.37 -31.30 -15.80
N LEU A 52 -12.53 -30.68 -14.97
CA LEU A 52 -11.22 -30.18 -15.39
C LEU A 52 -10.17 -31.25 -15.08
N GLN A 53 -9.67 -31.89 -16.13
CA GLN A 53 -8.56 -32.84 -16.10
C GLN A 53 -7.22 -32.09 -16.00
N TYR A 54 -6.37 -32.46 -15.04
CA TYR A 54 -4.95 -32.16 -15.07
C TYR A 54 -4.22 -33.29 -15.80
N SER A 55 -3.45 -32.94 -16.83
CA SER A 55 -2.65 -33.84 -17.65
C SER A 55 -1.29 -34.12 -16.98
N HIS A 56 -0.99 -35.40 -16.74
CA HIS A 56 0.38 -35.87 -16.53
C HIS A 56 0.97 -36.32 -17.86
N GLY A 57 2.13 -35.79 -18.22
CA GLY A 57 2.92 -36.23 -19.36
C GLY A 57 3.76 -37.45 -19.00
N ASP A 58 3.38 -38.62 -19.52
CA ASP A 58 4.16 -39.85 -19.41
C ASP A 58 5.16 -39.98 -20.57
N ARG A 59 6.45 -40.11 -20.23
CA ARG A 59 7.50 -40.58 -21.15
C ARG A 59 7.42 -42.11 -21.25
N ARG A 60 7.12 -42.59 -22.45
CA ARG A 60 7.08 -44.01 -22.86
C ARG A 60 8.41 -44.72 -22.63
N THR A 61 8.36 -45.89 -21.99
CA THR A 61 9.27 -47.01 -22.29
C THR A 61 8.42 -48.22 -22.68
N VAL A 62 8.80 -48.83 -23.81
CA VAL A 62 8.06 -49.84 -24.56
C VAL A 62 8.48 -51.23 -24.05
N PHE A 63 7.53 -52.09 -23.69
CA PHE A 63 7.70 -53.54 -23.82
C PHE A 63 6.43 -54.20 -24.33
N LYS A 64 6.63 -55.04 -25.35
CA LYS A 64 5.63 -55.64 -26.25
C LYS A 64 4.80 -56.71 -25.56
N SER A 65 3.49 -56.67 -25.80
CA SER A 65 2.53 -57.75 -25.59
C SER A 65 2.73 -58.84 -26.66
N LEU A 66 2.72 -60.11 -26.23
CA LEU A 66 2.53 -61.28 -27.07
C LEU A 66 1.24 -61.98 -26.64
N HIS A 67 0.35 -62.14 -27.62
CA HIS A 67 -0.91 -62.85 -27.58
C HIS A 67 -0.76 -64.31 -27.10
N SER A 68 -1.77 -64.83 -26.40
CA SER A 68 -2.45 -66.04 -26.88
C SER A 68 -3.86 -66.17 -26.30
N THR A 69 -4.75 -66.57 -27.20
CA THR A 69 -6.20 -66.73 -27.06
C THR A 69 -6.47 -68.19 -26.73
N ILE A 70 -7.29 -68.50 -25.70
CA ILE A 70 -8.04 -69.77 -25.66
C ILE A 70 -9.46 -69.52 -25.16
N SER A 71 -10.40 -69.84 -26.04
CA SER A 71 -11.84 -69.99 -25.83
C SER A 71 -12.13 -71.39 -25.29
N SER A 72 -13.08 -71.54 -24.35
CA SER A 72 -14.22 -72.46 -24.53
C SER A 72 -15.14 -72.55 -23.30
N LYS A 73 -16.39 -72.17 -23.55
CA LYS A 73 -17.67 -72.85 -23.24
C LYS A 73 -17.90 -73.54 -21.88
N SER A 74 -19.05 -73.15 -21.35
CA SER A 74 -19.88 -73.72 -20.29
C SER A 74 -20.28 -75.19 -20.49
N TYR A 75 -20.14 -75.99 -19.44
CA TYR A 75 -20.96 -77.17 -19.18
C TYR A 75 -21.37 -77.22 -17.71
N SER A 76 -22.66 -77.47 -17.50
CA SER A 76 -23.31 -77.72 -16.22
C SER A 76 -23.20 -79.21 -15.86
N SER A 77 -22.78 -79.52 -14.64
CA SER A 77 -23.10 -80.78 -13.97
C SER A 77 -23.00 -80.62 -12.46
N LYS A 78 -24.13 -80.80 -11.77
CA LYS A 78 -24.23 -80.97 -10.32
C LYS A 78 -23.59 -82.30 -9.90
N VAL A 79 -22.76 -82.29 -8.86
CA VAL A 79 -22.50 -83.45 -7.98
C VAL A 79 -22.38 -82.97 -6.54
N ASP A 80 -23.09 -83.65 -5.65
CA ASP A 80 -23.25 -83.37 -4.23
C ASP A 80 -22.00 -83.62 -3.37
N ARG A 81 -21.93 -82.81 -2.30
CA ARG A 81 -21.35 -83.02 -0.96
C ARG A 81 -19.99 -83.72 -0.82
N LYS A 82 -19.05 -82.99 -0.22
CA LYS A 82 -18.43 -83.39 1.05
C LYS A 82 -17.86 -82.19 1.80
N GLU A 83 -18.32 -82.01 3.03
CA GLU A 83 -17.64 -81.18 4.04
C GLU A 83 -16.22 -81.68 4.22
N GLY A 84 -15.27 -80.75 4.13
CA GLY A 84 -13.85 -81.01 4.25
C GLY A 84 -13.12 -79.76 4.70
N SER A 85 -13.05 -79.58 6.02
CA SER A 85 -11.93 -79.01 6.76
C SER A 85 -11.24 -77.76 6.20
N ILE A 86 -11.59 -76.62 6.78
CA ILE A 86 -10.71 -75.55 7.28
C ILE A 86 -9.24 -75.66 6.82
N GLY A 87 -8.91 -74.92 5.77
CA GLY A 87 -7.56 -74.44 5.50
C GLY A 87 -7.55 -72.93 5.68
N SER A 88 -7.22 -72.48 6.89
CA SER A 88 -7.12 -71.06 7.23
C SER A 88 -5.95 -70.41 6.48
N SER A 89 -6.23 -69.89 5.29
CA SER A 89 -5.41 -68.84 4.70
C SER A 89 -5.61 -67.58 5.54
N LEU A 90 -4.70 -67.31 6.47
CA LEU A 90 -4.73 -66.18 7.42
C LEU A 90 -4.60 -64.80 6.75
N TYR A 91 -4.64 -64.71 5.42
CA TYR A 91 -4.69 -63.46 4.69
C TYR A 91 -5.65 -63.55 3.50
N SER A 92 -6.95 -63.56 3.79
CA SER A 92 -7.94 -63.15 2.80
C SER A 92 -7.76 -61.65 2.53
N ARG A 93 -7.18 -61.29 1.39
CA ARG A 93 -7.11 -59.89 0.96
C ARG A 93 -8.54 -59.37 0.79
N PRO A 94 -8.94 -58.29 1.49
CA PRO A 94 -10.27 -57.73 1.34
C PRO A 94 -10.57 -57.43 -0.12
N SER A 95 -11.79 -57.68 -0.57
CA SER A 95 -12.18 -57.33 -1.93
C SER A 95 -12.12 -55.80 -2.11
N LEU A 96 -11.89 -55.32 -3.34
CA LEU A 96 -11.89 -53.86 -3.62
C LEU A 96 -13.20 -53.18 -3.20
N VAL A 97 -14.30 -53.93 -3.21
CA VAL A 97 -15.63 -53.50 -2.76
C VAL A 97 -15.66 -53.37 -1.24
N GLU A 98 -15.15 -54.36 -0.49
CA GLU A 98 -15.02 -54.28 0.97
C GLU A 98 -14.15 -53.10 1.40
N MET A 99 -13.00 -52.90 0.74
CA MET A 99 -12.13 -51.75 1.05
C MET A 99 -12.82 -50.41 0.81
N LYS A 100 -13.65 -50.31 -0.24
CA LYS A 100 -14.42 -49.09 -0.54
C LYS A 100 -15.52 -48.85 0.49
N ASN A 101 -16.22 -49.89 0.93
CA ASN A 101 -17.25 -49.80 1.95
C ASN A 101 -16.68 -49.37 3.31
N VAL A 102 -15.54 -49.94 3.73
CA VAL A 102 -14.85 -49.56 4.97
C VAL A 102 -14.41 -48.09 4.93
N ARG A 103 -13.90 -47.60 3.78
CA ARG A 103 -13.56 -46.18 3.62
C ARG A 103 -14.78 -45.27 3.75
N LEU A 104 -15.91 -45.69 3.20
CA LEU A 104 -17.14 -44.91 3.22
C LEU A 104 -17.74 -44.83 4.63
N GLU A 105 -17.68 -45.95 5.38
CA GLU A 105 -18.08 -46.00 6.79
C GLU A 105 -17.17 -45.13 7.67
N ASN A 106 -15.85 -45.21 7.49
CA ASN A 106 -14.90 -44.37 8.23
C ASN A 106 -15.10 -42.89 7.92
N ARG A 107 -15.38 -42.54 6.65
CA ARG A 107 -15.71 -41.17 6.26
C ARG A 107 -16.98 -40.68 6.97
N SER A 108 -18.02 -41.52 7.09
CA SER A 108 -19.24 -41.18 7.81
C SER A 108 -18.95 -40.85 9.27
N LYS A 109 -18.14 -41.66 9.96
CA LYS A 109 -17.72 -41.42 11.35
C LYS A 109 -16.96 -40.11 11.51
N VAL A 110 -16.05 -39.79 10.58
CA VAL A 110 -15.33 -38.51 10.56
C VAL A 110 -16.29 -37.33 10.37
N TYR A 111 -17.28 -37.47 9.49
CA TYR A 111 -18.27 -36.42 9.23
C TYR A 111 -19.18 -36.15 10.42
N GLU A 112 -19.61 -37.21 11.12
CA GLU A 112 -20.38 -37.08 12.36
C GLU A 112 -19.57 -36.38 13.45
N PHE A 113 -18.29 -36.75 13.62
CA PHE A 113 -17.38 -36.05 14.53
C PHE A 113 -17.25 -34.56 14.19
N LEU A 114 -16.97 -34.24 12.92
CA LEU A 114 -16.83 -32.85 12.46
C LEU A 114 -18.10 -32.03 12.69
N ARG A 115 -19.27 -32.59 12.37
CA ARG A 115 -20.55 -31.92 12.67
C ARG A 115 -20.78 -31.75 14.17
N GLY A 116 -20.37 -32.72 14.98
CA GLY A 116 -20.47 -32.65 16.44
C GLY A 116 -19.66 -31.52 17.08
N ILE A 117 -18.57 -31.09 16.43
CA ILE A 117 -17.76 -29.94 16.86
C ILE A 117 -18.12 -28.63 16.13
N GLY A 118 -19.13 -28.65 15.25
CA GLY A 118 -19.61 -27.48 14.51
C GLY A 118 -18.89 -27.20 13.18
N VAL A 119 -18.10 -28.15 12.67
CA VAL A 119 -17.49 -28.05 11.33
C VAL A 119 -18.44 -28.61 10.26
N VAL A 120 -18.60 -27.88 9.16
CA VAL A 120 -19.43 -28.29 8.01
C VAL A 120 -18.56 -29.04 6.99
N PRO A 121 -18.74 -30.37 6.83
CA PRO A 121 -17.82 -31.19 6.03
C PRO A 121 -18.18 -31.28 4.54
N ASP A 122 -19.24 -30.60 4.09
CA ASP A 122 -19.81 -30.80 2.74
C ASP A 122 -18.79 -30.46 1.62
N GLU A 123 -17.94 -29.46 1.84
CA GLU A 123 -16.86 -29.09 0.89
C GLU A 123 -15.69 -30.08 0.87
N LEU A 124 -15.63 -31.02 1.81
CA LEU A 124 -14.59 -32.06 1.83
C LEU A 124 -14.91 -33.21 0.85
N ASP A 125 -16.07 -33.19 0.20
CA ASP A 125 -16.49 -34.19 -0.78
C ASP A 125 -15.51 -34.33 -1.94
N GLY A 126 -15.06 -35.57 -2.16
CA GLY A 126 -14.04 -35.89 -3.18
C GLY A 126 -12.59 -35.80 -2.70
N LEU A 127 -12.33 -35.25 -1.50
CA LEU A 127 -10.99 -35.32 -0.90
C LEU A 127 -10.74 -36.66 -0.20
N GLU A 128 -9.50 -37.14 -0.31
CA GLU A 128 -9.00 -38.23 0.52
C GLU A 128 -8.80 -37.75 1.95
N LEU A 129 -9.74 -38.14 2.82
CA LEU A 129 -9.70 -37.81 4.24
C LEU A 129 -8.92 -38.88 5.03
N PRO A 130 -8.42 -38.53 6.23
CA PRO A 130 -7.84 -39.49 7.15
C PRO A 130 -8.73 -40.71 7.37
N VAL A 131 -8.08 -41.85 7.57
CA VAL A 131 -8.75 -43.14 7.73
C VAL A 131 -9.46 -43.24 9.09
N THR A 132 -9.05 -42.46 10.10
CA THR A 132 -9.58 -42.51 11.47
C THR A 132 -9.98 -41.13 12.00
N VAL A 133 -10.94 -41.12 12.92
CA VAL A 133 -11.42 -39.92 13.62
C VAL A 133 -10.31 -39.28 14.45
N ASP A 134 -9.42 -40.08 15.06
CA ASP A 134 -8.33 -39.56 15.89
C ASP A 134 -7.36 -38.68 15.10
N VAL A 135 -7.04 -39.04 13.86
CA VAL A 135 -6.18 -38.22 12.99
C VAL A 135 -6.89 -36.94 12.57
N MET A 136 -8.22 -36.99 12.37
CA MET A 136 -8.98 -35.76 12.10
C MET A 136 -9.01 -34.85 13.34
N LYS A 137 -9.21 -35.43 14.52
CA LYS A 137 -9.14 -34.71 15.80
C LYS A 137 -7.78 -34.06 16.00
N GLU A 138 -6.68 -34.76 15.72
CA GLU A 138 -5.32 -34.20 15.76
C GLU A 138 -5.19 -32.96 14.85
N ARG A 139 -5.74 -33.00 13.63
CA ARG A 139 -5.72 -31.86 12.70
C ARG A 139 -6.50 -30.67 13.24
N VAL A 140 -7.72 -30.90 13.72
CA VAL A 140 -8.56 -29.85 14.31
C VAL A 140 -7.87 -29.25 15.54
N ASP A 141 -7.44 -30.08 16.49
CA ASP A 141 -6.79 -29.64 17.73
C ASP A 141 -5.52 -28.82 17.43
N PHE A 142 -4.76 -29.20 16.39
CA PHE A 142 -3.59 -28.45 15.96
C PHE A 142 -3.95 -27.06 15.43
N LEU A 143 -4.97 -26.95 14.58
CA LEU A 143 -5.44 -25.66 14.06
C LEU A 143 -6.01 -24.76 15.19
N LEU A 144 -6.76 -25.35 16.12
CA LEU A 144 -7.26 -24.63 17.31
C LEU A 144 -6.11 -24.14 18.19
N LYS A 145 -5.04 -24.94 18.38
CA LYS A 145 -3.82 -24.52 19.11
C LYS A 145 -3.06 -23.40 18.43
N LEU A 146 -3.18 -23.27 17.09
CA LEU A 146 -2.66 -22.11 16.35
C LEU A 146 -3.56 -20.88 16.45
N GLY A 147 -4.66 -20.93 17.21
CA GLY A 147 -5.58 -19.82 17.42
C GLY A 147 -6.66 -19.66 16.35
N LEU A 148 -6.80 -20.61 15.42
CA LEU A 148 -7.92 -20.62 14.48
C LEU A 148 -9.18 -21.08 15.21
N THR A 149 -10.31 -20.44 14.91
CA THR A 149 -11.62 -20.83 15.43
C THR A 149 -12.29 -21.85 14.53
N ILE A 150 -13.37 -22.47 15.01
CA ILE A 150 -14.21 -23.33 14.18
C ILE A 150 -14.82 -22.55 13.00
N GLU A 151 -15.14 -21.27 13.19
CA GLU A 151 -15.60 -20.40 12.11
C GLU A 151 -14.52 -20.22 11.03
N ASP A 152 -13.27 -19.98 11.43
CA ASP A 152 -12.15 -19.89 10.48
C ASP A 152 -11.95 -21.19 9.69
N ILE A 153 -12.10 -22.35 10.35
CA ILE A 153 -12.05 -23.66 9.69
C ILE A 153 -13.22 -23.82 8.72
N ASN A 154 -14.42 -23.37 9.07
CA ASN A 154 -15.58 -23.41 8.18
C ASN A 154 -15.45 -22.44 6.99
N ASN A 155 -14.71 -21.34 7.13
CA ASN A 155 -14.41 -20.42 6.03
C ASN A 155 -13.48 -21.05 4.98
N TYR A 156 -12.69 -22.07 5.35
CA TYR A 156 -11.89 -22.86 4.43
C TYR A 156 -11.71 -24.32 4.91
N PRO A 157 -12.74 -25.18 4.78
CA PRO A 157 -12.73 -26.54 5.35
C PRO A 157 -11.62 -27.42 4.77
N LEU A 158 -11.21 -27.15 3.52
CA LEU A 158 -10.17 -27.89 2.80
C LEU A 158 -8.84 -27.96 3.56
N ILE A 159 -8.56 -27.02 4.49
CA ILE A 159 -7.40 -27.05 5.39
C ILE A 159 -7.29 -28.36 6.18
N LEU A 160 -8.43 -28.99 6.49
CA LEU A 160 -8.50 -30.29 7.18
C LEU A 160 -8.02 -31.44 6.30
N GLY A 161 -7.84 -31.23 5.00
CA GLY A 161 -7.17 -32.16 4.08
C GLY A 161 -5.65 -32.23 4.32
N CYS A 162 -5.04 -31.19 4.89
CA CYS A 162 -3.61 -31.14 5.13
C CYS A 162 -3.17 -32.07 6.28
N SER A 163 -2.04 -32.75 6.11
CA SER A 163 -1.41 -33.50 7.20
C SER A 163 -0.65 -32.54 8.13
N VAL A 164 -0.85 -32.66 9.45
CA VAL A 164 -0.11 -31.88 10.45
C VAL A 164 1.41 -32.04 10.23
N LYS A 165 1.89 -33.28 10.13
CA LYS A 165 3.33 -33.58 10.06
C LYS A 165 3.95 -33.37 8.68
N LYS A 166 3.21 -33.65 7.60
CA LYS A 166 3.77 -33.58 6.23
C LYS A 166 3.55 -32.23 5.55
N ASN A 167 2.56 -31.46 5.99
CA ASN A 167 2.18 -30.20 5.34
C ASN A 167 2.28 -29.03 6.32
N MET A 168 1.48 -29.04 7.39
CA MET A 168 1.32 -27.86 8.25
C MET A 168 2.62 -27.48 8.98
N ILE A 169 3.25 -28.43 9.69
CA ILE A 169 4.49 -28.17 10.43
C ILE A 169 5.62 -27.71 9.50
N PRO A 170 5.93 -28.38 8.37
CA PRO A 170 6.97 -27.93 7.45
C PRO A 170 6.73 -26.51 6.91
N VAL A 171 5.49 -26.16 6.56
CA VAL A 171 5.16 -24.81 6.07
C VAL A 171 5.38 -23.77 7.15
N LEU A 172 4.88 -24.01 8.38
CA LEU A 172 5.04 -23.09 9.50
C LEU A 172 6.50 -22.93 9.95
N ASP A 173 7.27 -24.02 9.96
CA ASP A 173 8.71 -23.99 10.26
C ASP A 173 9.47 -23.19 9.19
N TYR A 174 9.11 -23.35 7.92
CA TYR A 174 9.70 -22.57 6.84
C TYR A 174 9.36 -21.07 6.95
N LEU A 175 8.10 -20.71 7.22
CA LEU A 175 7.71 -19.32 7.47
C LEU A 175 8.47 -18.73 8.67
N GLY A 176 8.62 -19.50 9.74
CA GLY A 176 9.42 -19.11 10.90
C GLY A 176 10.90 -18.89 10.57
N LYS A 177 11.50 -19.75 9.73
CA LYS A 177 12.88 -19.59 9.23
C LYS A 177 13.07 -18.35 8.36
N LEU A 178 12.04 -17.93 7.64
CA LEU A 178 12.07 -16.68 6.88
C LEU A 178 12.02 -15.46 7.80
N GLY A 179 11.54 -15.61 9.05
CA GLY A 179 11.38 -14.54 10.04
C GLY A 179 9.94 -14.10 10.27
N VAL A 180 8.93 -14.80 9.72
CA VAL A 180 7.53 -14.52 10.01
C VAL A 180 7.26 -14.83 11.48
N ARG A 181 6.63 -13.89 12.20
CA ARG A 181 6.44 -13.98 13.65
C ARG A 181 5.41 -15.06 13.98
N LYS A 182 5.66 -15.86 15.01
CA LYS A 182 4.68 -16.85 15.48
C LYS A 182 3.37 -16.21 15.93
N SER A 183 3.41 -15.00 16.46
CA SER A 183 2.23 -14.23 16.87
C SER A 183 1.33 -13.83 15.69
N THR A 184 1.87 -13.74 14.47
CA THR A 184 1.11 -13.34 13.27
C THR A 184 0.58 -14.54 12.48
N PHE A 185 0.98 -15.78 12.82
CA PHE A 185 0.56 -16.98 12.11
C PHE A 185 -0.96 -17.16 12.07
N THR A 186 -1.66 -16.87 13.16
CA THR A 186 -3.12 -16.99 13.20
C THR A 186 -3.76 -16.09 12.14
N GLU A 187 -3.39 -14.81 12.11
CA GLU A 187 -3.91 -13.84 11.15
C GLU A 187 -3.48 -14.15 9.72
N PHE A 188 -2.23 -14.60 9.55
CA PHE A 188 -1.71 -15.08 8.27
C PHE A 188 -2.58 -16.22 7.70
N LEU A 189 -2.88 -17.23 8.52
CA LEU A 189 -3.66 -18.39 8.12
C LEU A 189 -5.15 -18.06 7.93
N LYS A 190 -5.71 -17.10 8.67
CA LYS A 190 -7.06 -16.60 8.42
C LYS A 190 -7.17 -15.98 7.03
N ARG A 191 -6.14 -15.24 6.60
CA ARG A 191 -6.13 -14.55 5.30
C ARG A 191 -5.80 -15.49 4.14
N TYR A 192 -4.86 -16.42 4.33
CA TYR A 192 -4.38 -17.30 3.27
C TYR A 192 -4.17 -18.76 3.77
N PRO A 193 -5.25 -19.47 4.14
CA PRO A 193 -5.16 -20.81 4.71
C PRO A 193 -4.64 -21.86 3.73
N GLN A 194 -4.83 -21.65 2.42
CA GLN A 194 -4.33 -22.54 1.37
C GLN A 194 -2.80 -22.67 1.36
N VAL A 195 -2.05 -21.78 2.04
CA VAL A 195 -0.59 -21.91 2.19
C VAL A 195 -0.20 -23.27 2.76
N LEU A 196 -1.02 -23.84 3.65
CA LEU A 196 -0.72 -25.12 4.29
C LEU A 196 -0.78 -26.29 3.31
N HIS A 197 -1.45 -26.16 2.16
CA HIS A 197 -1.44 -27.18 1.12
C HIS A 197 -0.15 -27.18 0.30
N SER A 198 0.64 -26.11 0.40
CA SER A 198 1.78 -25.87 -0.47
C SER A 198 3.01 -26.68 -0.05
N SER A 199 3.77 -27.14 -1.04
CA SER A 199 5.09 -27.70 -0.83
C SER A 199 6.10 -26.58 -0.59
N VAL A 200 6.85 -26.65 0.51
CA VAL A 200 7.92 -25.68 0.81
C VAL A 200 8.93 -25.60 -0.33
N VAL A 201 9.34 -26.74 -0.89
CA VAL A 201 10.42 -26.80 -1.88
C VAL A 201 9.93 -26.44 -3.28
N VAL A 202 8.73 -26.88 -3.64
CA VAL A 202 8.22 -26.75 -5.02
C VAL A 202 7.44 -25.46 -5.22
N ASP A 203 6.71 -25.01 -4.21
CA ASP A 203 5.79 -23.89 -4.34
C ASP A 203 6.34 -22.64 -3.63
N LEU A 204 6.66 -22.74 -2.34
CA LEU A 204 7.01 -21.55 -1.54
C LEU A 204 8.42 -21.03 -1.82
N ALA A 205 9.44 -21.88 -1.78
CA ALA A 205 10.83 -21.46 -1.94
C ALA A 205 11.14 -20.76 -3.27
N PRO A 206 10.58 -21.19 -4.42
CA PRO A 206 10.73 -20.45 -5.67
C PRO A 206 10.14 -19.04 -5.62
N VAL A 207 8.99 -18.84 -4.98
CA VAL A 207 8.39 -17.50 -4.80
C VAL A 207 9.30 -16.62 -3.96
N ILE A 208 9.84 -17.14 -2.86
CA ILE A 208 10.78 -16.36 -2.02
C ILE A 208 12.04 -15.97 -2.79
N LYS A 209 12.65 -16.90 -3.53
CA LYS A 209 13.81 -16.60 -4.38
C LYS A 209 13.48 -15.55 -5.45
N TYR A 210 12.28 -15.60 -6.00
CA TYR A 210 11.82 -14.64 -6.98
C TYR A 210 11.64 -13.24 -6.38
N LEU A 211 11.04 -13.14 -5.18
CA LEU A 211 10.94 -11.88 -4.43
C LEU A 211 12.32 -11.30 -4.09
N GLN A 212 13.26 -12.14 -3.65
CA GLN A 212 14.65 -11.72 -3.42
C GLN A 212 15.33 -11.24 -4.71
N GLY A 213 15.03 -11.87 -5.85
CA GLY A 213 15.49 -11.44 -7.17
C GLY A 213 14.93 -10.09 -7.64
N MET A 214 13.90 -9.57 -6.98
CA MET A 214 13.35 -8.22 -7.21
C MET A 214 13.97 -7.14 -6.32
N ASP A 215 15.11 -7.44 -5.69
CA ASP A 215 15.82 -6.52 -4.78
C ASP A 215 15.09 -6.28 -3.45
N ILE A 216 14.15 -7.16 -3.06
CA ILE A 216 13.59 -7.17 -1.71
C ILE A 216 14.63 -7.79 -0.78
N LYS A 217 15.05 -7.03 0.25
CA LYS A 217 16.06 -7.50 1.20
C LYS A 217 15.53 -8.71 1.97
N PRO A 218 16.38 -9.71 2.29
CA PRO A 218 15.95 -10.89 3.06
C PRO A 218 15.22 -10.55 4.36
N ASN A 219 15.66 -9.51 5.06
CA ASN A 219 15.06 -9.05 6.31
C ASN A 219 13.66 -8.43 6.13
N ASP A 220 13.33 -7.97 4.92
CA ASP A 220 12.02 -7.38 4.60
C ASP A 220 11.01 -8.43 4.11
N ILE A 221 11.47 -9.64 3.77
CA ILE A 221 10.60 -10.73 3.30
C ILE A 221 9.47 -11.05 4.30
N PRO A 222 9.72 -11.22 5.62
CA PRO A 222 8.65 -11.42 6.60
C PRO A 222 7.57 -10.35 6.54
N ARG A 223 7.96 -9.09 6.44
CA ARG A 223 7.03 -7.96 6.39
C ARG A 223 6.14 -8.03 5.15
N VAL A 224 6.72 -8.38 4.00
CA VAL A 224 5.98 -8.59 2.75
C VAL A 224 4.97 -9.72 2.90
N LEU A 225 5.40 -10.86 3.46
CA LEU A 225 4.54 -12.04 3.64
C LEU A 225 3.44 -11.81 4.66
N GLU A 226 3.71 -11.15 5.78
CA GLU A 226 2.71 -10.83 6.81
C GLU A 226 1.66 -9.85 6.28
N ARG A 227 2.07 -8.91 5.43
CA ARG A 227 1.17 -7.94 4.81
C ARG A 227 0.32 -8.56 3.70
N TYR A 228 0.94 -9.33 2.81
CA TYR A 228 0.27 -9.91 1.65
C TYR A 228 0.61 -11.40 1.44
N PRO A 229 0.08 -12.30 2.31
CA PRO A 229 0.31 -13.75 2.24
C PRO A 229 -0.01 -14.38 0.89
N GLU A 230 -1.00 -13.84 0.18
CA GLU A 230 -1.51 -14.35 -1.10
C GLU A 230 -0.45 -14.33 -2.20
N VAL A 231 0.62 -13.54 -2.04
CA VAL A 231 1.77 -13.53 -2.96
C VAL A 231 2.39 -14.91 -3.14
N LEU A 232 2.32 -15.77 -2.12
CA LEU A 232 2.82 -17.15 -2.16
C LEU A 232 2.02 -18.04 -3.13
N GLY A 233 0.80 -17.66 -3.48
CA GLY A 233 -0.05 -18.38 -4.43
C GLY A 233 0.14 -17.98 -5.87
N PHE A 234 0.94 -16.95 -6.15
CA PHE A 234 1.12 -16.47 -7.52
C PHE A 234 2.14 -17.26 -8.31
N LYS A 235 1.83 -17.43 -9.60
CA LYS A 235 2.77 -17.94 -10.58
C LYS A 235 3.88 -16.90 -10.79
N LEU A 236 5.12 -17.37 -10.82
CA LEU A 236 6.31 -16.52 -11.04
C LEU A 236 6.21 -15.76 -12.37
N GLU A 237 5.82 -16.48 -13.43
CA GLU A 237 5.50 -15.91 -14.73
C GLU A 237 4.01 -15.55 -14.81
N GLY A 238 3.73 -14.34 -15.31
CA GLY A 238 2.38 -13.78 -15.39
C GLY A 238 2.26 -12.47 -14.64
N THR A 239 1.23 -12.31 -13.80
CA THR A 239 0.86 -11.04 -13.16
C THR A 239 2.04 -10.36 -12.48
N MET A 240 2.79 -11.07 -11.63
CA MET A 240 3.93 -10.49 -10.91
C MET A 240 4.99 -9.91 -11.86
N SER A 241 5.45 -10.72 -12.83
CA SER A 241 6.43 -10.28 -13.84
C SER A 241 5.93 -9.11 -14.69
N THR A 242 4.65 -9.09 -15.06
CA THR A 242 4.07 -8.02 -15.88
C THR A 242 3.91 -6.72 -15.10
N SER A 243 3.53 -6.77 -13.82
CA SER A 243 3.47 -5.59 -12.95
C SER A 243 4.84 -4.95 -12.80
N VAL A 244 5.88 -5.73 -12.51
CA VAL A 244 7.25 -5.22 -12.38
C VAL A 244 7.78 -4.68 -13.72
N ALA A 245 7.57 -5.40 -14.83
CA ALA A 245 7.99 -4.93 -16.14
C ALA A 245 7.31 -3.61 -16.53
N TYR A 246 6.03 -3.43 -16.16
CA TYR A 246 5.31 -2.18 -16.41
C TYR A 246 5.87 -1.03 -15.56
N LEU A 247 6.12 -1.25 -14.26
CA LEU A 247 6.72 -0.23 -13.39
C LEU A 247 8.09 0.24 -13.90
N VAL A 248 8.94 -0.70 -14.32
CA VAL A 248 10.23 -0.37 -14.95
C VAL A 248 10.01 0.38 -16.27
N GLY A 249 9.02 -0.03 -17.06
CA GLY A 249 8.68 0.59 -18.34
C GLY A 249 8.18 2.04 -18.24
N ILE A 250 7.52 2.42 -17.14
CA ILE A 250 7.10 3.81 -16.90
C ILE A 250 8.21 4.68 -16.28
N GLY A 251 9.32 4.07 -15.82
CA GLY A 251 10.49 4.80 -15.32
C GLY A 251 10.82 4.58 -13.85
N VAL A 252 10.18 3.62 -13.14
CA VAL A 252 10.63 3.22 -11.80
C VAL A 252 11.97 2.50 -11.95
N THR A 253 12.98 2.95 -11.22
CA THR A 253 14.31 2.36 -11.35
C THR A 253 14.33 0.95 -10.76
N ARG A 254 15.14 0.05 -11.34
CA ARG A 254 15.21 -1.35 -10.89
C ARG A 254 15.60 -1.49 -9.41
N ARG A 255 16.44 -0.59 -8.91
CA ARG A 255 16.90 -0.55 -7.51
C ARG A 255 15.78 -0.19 -6.52
N GLU A 256 14.74 0.50 -6.96
CA GLU A 256 13.62 0.86 -6.09
C GLU A 256 12.48 -0.14 -6.12
N ILE A 257 12.50 -1.09 -7.06
CA ILE A 257 11.43 -2.09 -7.15
C ILE A 257 11.32 -2.83 -5.81
N GLY A 258 12.44 -3.23 -5.21
CA GLY A 258 12.45 -3.83 -3.88
C GLY A 258 11.74 -2.96 -2.84
N GLY A 259 12.12 -1.68 -2.74
CA GLY A 259 11.51 -0.73 -1.81
C GLY A 259 10.01 -0.49 -2.04
N VAL A 260 9.58 -0.43 -3.31
CA VAL A 260 8.18 -0.32 -3.70
C VAL A 260 7.38 -1.54 -3.26
N LEU A 261 7.91 -2.74 -3.53
CA LEU A 261 7.24 -4.00 -3.21
C LEU A 261 7.23 -4.29 -1.70
N THR A 262 8.25 -3.85 -0.95
CA THR A 262 8.24 -3.91 0.52
C THR A 262 7.14 -3.02 1.11
N LYS A 263 6.91 -1.84 0.53
CA LYS A 263 5.89 -0.89 1.01
C LYS A 263 4.47 -1.28 0.60
N TYR A 264 4.28 -1.84 -0.60
CA TYR A 264 2.96 -2.19 -1.12
C TYR A 264 3.03 -3.44 -2.04
N PRO A 265 3.19 -4.64 -1.45
CA PRO A 265 3.34 -5.90 -2.20
C PRO A 265 2.12 -6.29 -3.02
N GLU A 266 0.95 -5.74 -2.71
CA GLU A 266 -0.32 -5.97 -3.41
C GLU A 266 -0.23 -5.65 -4.91
N ILE A 267 0.70 -4.78 -5.32
CA ILE A 267 1.00 -4.46 -6.73
C ILE A 267 1.29 -5.71 -7.56
N LEU A 268 1.91 -6.74 -6.97
CA LEU A 268 2.23 -8.00 -7.65
C LEU A 268 0.97 -8.79 -8.06
N GLY A 269 -0.16 -8.56 -7.39
CA GLY A 269 -1.46 -9.14 -7.71
C GLY A 269 -2.32 -8.25 -8.62
N MET A 270 -1.93 -7.00 -8.84
CA MET A 270 -2.73 -6.05 -9.62
C MET A 270 -2.65 -6.33 -11.12
N ARG A 271 -3.80 -6.25 -11.81
CA ARG A 271 -3.84 -6.39 -13.28
C ARG A 271 -3.38 -5.11 -13.95
N VAL A 272 -2.20 -5.13 -14.56
CA VAL A 272 -1.61 -3.97 -15.27
C VAL A 272 -2.60 -3.31 -16.22
N ALA A 273 -3.16 -4.06 -17.17
CA ALA A 273 -4.02 -3.50 -18.22
C ALA A 273 -5.36 -2.93 -17.72
N ARG A 274 -5.84 -3.35 -16.53
CA ARG A 274 -7.14 -2.92 -16.00
C ARG A 274 -7.04 -1.90 -14.88
N VAL A 275 -5.93 -1.87 -14.16
CA VAL A 275 -5.78 -1.07 -12.94
C VAL A 275 -4.61 -0.12 -13.06
N ILE A 276 -3.38 -0.63 -13.15
CA ILE A 276 -2.17 0.20 -13.09
C ILE A 276 -2.07 1.12 -14.32
N LYS A 277 -2.25 0.57 -15.52
CA LYS A 277 -2.09 1.33 -16.77
C LYS A 277 -3.13 2.46 -16.91
N PRO A 278 -4.45 2.21 -16.77
CA PRO A 278 -5.43 3.29 -16.81
C PRO A 278 -5.22 4.36 -15.74
N PHE A 279 -4.74 3.98 -14.55
CA PHE A 279 -4.41 4.93 -13.49
C PHE A 279 -3.25 5.85 -13.88
N VAL A 280 -2.16 5.27 -14.42
CA VAL A 280 -1.00 6.05 -14.91
C VAL A 280 -1.40 6.96 -16.07
N GLU A 281 -2.14 6.45 -17.05
CA GLU A 281 -2.61 7.23 -18.20
C GLU A 281 -3.54 8.37 -17.78
N TYR A 282 -4.35 8.19 -16.74
CA TYR A 282 -5.18 9.26 -16.19
C TYR A 282 -4.33 10.37 -15.57
N LEU A 283 -3.31 10.03 -14.76
CA LEU A 283 -2.41 11.03 -14.19
C LEU A 283 -1.60 11.78 -15.27
N GLU A 284 -1.20 11.08 -16.33
CA GLU A 284 -0.60 11.70 -17.52
C GLU A 284 -1.57 12.64 -18.21
N GLY A 285 -2.84 12.24 -18.34
CA GLY A 285 -3.91 13.05 -18.90
C GLY A 285 -4.21 14.32 -18.12
N LEU A 286 -3.93 14.36 -16.80
CA LEU A 286 -3.98 15.59 -16.01
C LEU A 286 -2.85 16.56 -16.37
N GLY A 287 -1.76 16.08 -16.96
CA GLY A 287 -0.56 16.86 -17.27
C GLY A 287 0.65 16.52 -16.40
N ILE A 288 0.61 15.46 -15.61
CA ILE A 288 1.78 15.00 -14.83
C ILE A 288 2.71 14.21 -15.77
N PRO A 289 3.99 14.60 -15.91
CA PRO A 289 4.92 13.86 -16.75
C PRO A 289 5.06 12.39 -16.30
N ARG A 290 5.14 11.46 -17.26
CA ARG A 290 5.27 10.00 -16.99
C ARG A 290 6.32 9.67 -15.92
N LEU A 291 7.49 10.29 -16.00
CA LEU A 291 8.57 10.07 -15.03
C LEU A 291 8.21 10.59 -13.63
N ALA A 292 7.50 11.72 -13.52
CA ALA A 292 7.01 12.21 -12.24
C ALA A 292 5.94 11.27 -11.66
N VAL A 293 5.07 10.68 -12.48
CA VAL A 293 4.13 9.61 -12.04
C VAL A 293 4.90 8.41 -11.52
N ALA A 294 5.95 7.97 -12.20
CA ALA A 294 6.80 6.87 -11.73
C ALA A 294 7.42 7.18 -10.36
N ARG A 295 7.91 8.40 -10.14
CA ARG A 295 8.44 8.82 -8.82
C ARG A 295 7.37 8.92 -7.75
N LEU A 296 6.15 9.32 -8.12
CA LEU A 296 5.01 9.34 -7.21
C LEU A 296 4.70 7.93 -6.71
N ILE A 297 4.65 6.95 -7.61
CA ILE A 297 4.45 5.53 -7.29
C ILE A 297 5.64 4.99 -6.48
N GLU A 298 6.87 5.36 -6.82
CA GLU A 298 8.07 4.97 -6.07
C GLU A 298 7.99 5.39 -4.60
N LYS A 299 7.62 6.64 -4.34
CA LYS A 299 7.53 7.19 -2.98
C LYS A 299 6.27 6.72 -2.25
N ARG A 300 5.13 6.64 -2.95
CA ARG A 300 3.80 6.34 -2.40
C ARG A 300 3.08 5.28 -3.22
N PRO A 301 3.53 4.01 -3.18
CA PRO A 301 2.97 2.97 -4.06
C PRO A 301 1.51 2.62 -3.76
N HIS A 302 1.04 2.88 -2.54
CA HIS A 302 -0.35 2.65 -2.11
C HIS A 302 -1.38 3.47 -2.89
N ILE A 303 -0.98 4.56 -3.58
CA ILE A 303 -1.92 5.35 -4.39
C ILE A 303 -2.56 4.53 -5.52
N LEU A 304 -1.88 3.48 -5.99
CA LEU A 304 -2.41 2.54 -6.99
C LEU A 304 -3.59 1.73 -6.46
N GLY A 305 -3.73 1.62 -5.14
CA GLY A 305 -4.88 0.99 -4.49
C GLY A 305 -6.16 1.83 -4.53
N PHE A 306 -6.07 3.13 -4.85
CA PHE A 306 -7.23 3.99 -4.96
C PHE A 306 -8.04 3.65 -6.22
N GLY A 307 -9.34 3.45 -6.04
CA GLY A 307 -10.25 3.16 -7.15
C GLY A 307 -10.36 4.35 -8.10
N LEU A 308 -9.83 4.21 -9.33
CA LEU A 308 -9.78 5.27 -10.34
C LEU A 308 -11.14 5.95 -10.58
N GLU A 309 -12.18 5.16 -10.88
CA GLU A 309 -13.52 5.68 -11.20
C GLU A 309 -14.31 6.12 -9.96
N LYS A 310 -14.10 5.46 -8.81
CA LYS A 310 -14.92 5.65 -7.62
C LYS A 310 -14.40 6.70 -6.65
N LYS A 311 -13.09 6.99 -6.69
CA LYS A 311 -12.42 7.92 -5.76
C LYS A 311 -11.61 8.97 -6.50
N VAL A 312 -10.66 8.55 -7.33
CA VAL A 312 -9.69 9.47 -7.96
C VAL A 312 -10.37 10.52 -8.82
N LYS A 313 -11.17 10.10 -9.81
CA LYS A 313 -11.87 11.04 -10.70
C LYS A 313 -12.86 11.95 -9.94
N PRO A 314 -13.74 11.44 -9.06
CA PRO A 314 -14.58 12.29 -8.22
C PRO A 314 -13.79 13.31 -7.39
N ASN A 315 -12.66 12.92 -6.78
CA ASN A 315 -11.85 13.85 -6.00
C ASN A 315 -11.24 14.96 -6.87
N ILE A 316 -10.79 14.64 -8.09
CA ILE A 316 -10.32 15.67 -9.03
C ILE A 316 -11.45 16.63 -9.41
N GLN A 317 -12.65 16.11 -9.65
CA GLN A 317 -13.83 16.93 -9.94
C GLN A 317 -14.22 17.83 -8.76
N LEU A 318 -14.16 17.32 -7.53
CA LEU A 318 -14.39 18.10 -6.31
C LEU A 318 -13.40 19.27 -6.18
N LEU A 319 -12.12 19.07 -6.51
CA LEU A 319 -11.16 20.18 -6.51
C LEU A 319 -11.60 21.31 -7.44
N LEU A 320 -12.04 20.99 -8.66
CA LEU A 320 -12.55 21.98 -9.63
C LEU A 320 -13.81 22.69 -9.10
N GLU A 321 -14.74 21.96 -8.49
CA GLU A 321 -15.94 22.53 -7.84
C GLU A 321 -15.59 23.48 -6.70
N PHE A 322 -14.49 23.20 -6.00
CA PHE A 322 -13.92 24.06 -4.96
C PHE A 322 -12.99 25.17 -5.50
N LYS A 323 -13.14 25.51 -6.79
CA LYS A 323 -12.47 26.63 -7.47
C LYS A 323 -10.96 26.48 -7.62
N VAL A 324 -10.43 25.26 -7.49
CA VAL A 324 -9.06 24.96 -7.92
C VAL A 324 -9.00 25.03 -9.44
N ARG A 325 -8.03 25.76 -9.98
CA ARG A 325 -7.84 25.90 -11.43
C ARG A 325 -7.21 24.63 -12.00
N GLU A 326 -7.70 24.21 -13.16
CA GLU A 326 -7.26 22.98 -13.85
C GLU A 326 -5.74 22.93 -14.05
N ALA A 327 -5.12 24.06 -14.39
CA ALA A 327 -3.67 24.18 -14.59
C ALA A 327 -2.82 23.80 -13.36
N TYR A 328 -3.39 23.85 -12.14
CA TYR A 328 -2.68 23.52 -10.91
C TYR A 328 -2.88 22.07 -10.47
N LEU A 329 -3.86 21.34 -11.02
CA LEU A 329 -4.13 19.94 -10.64
C LEU A 329 -2.88 19.04 -10.71
N PRO A 330 -2.02 19.10 -11.74
CA PRO A 330 -0.80 18.31 -11.77
C PRO A 330 0.11 18.57 -10.57
N SER A 331 0.32 19.84 -10.24
CA SER A 331 1.18 20.26 -9.15
C SER A 331 0.61 19.87 -7.78
N ILE A 332 -0.72 19.94 -7.61
CA ILE A 332 -1.42 19.56 -6.40
C ILE A 332 -1.26 18.06 -6.14
N VAL A 333 -1.54 17.23 -7.15
CA VAL A 333 -1.44 15.77 -7.04
C VAL A 333 0.02 15.34 -6.86
N ALA A 334 0.97 16.01 -7.51
CA ALA A 334 2.39 15.70 -7.37
C ALA A 334 2.95 16.07 -5.99
N GLN A 335 2.49 17.16 -5.39
CA GLN A 335 2.88 17.58 -4.03
C GLN A 335 2.20 16.74 -2.94
N TYR A 336 0.93 16.39 -3.13
CA TYR A 336 0.13 15.67 -2.14
C TYR A 336 -0.75 14.59 -2.79
N ALA A 337 -0.12 13.46 -3.13
CA ALA A 337 -0.76 12.36 -3.87
C ALA A 337 -1.99 11.78 -3.18
N GLU A 338 -2.03 11.76 -1.84
CA GLU A 338 -3.12 11.20 -1.05
C GLU A 338 -4.46 11.92 -1.28
N ILE A 339 -4.43 13.18 -1.74
CA ILE A 339 -5.63 13.98 -1.99
C ILE A 339 -6.62 13.30 -2.94
N ILE A 340 -6.14 12.43 -3.84
CA ILE A 340 -6.98 11.71 -4.80
C ILE A 340 -7.62 10.44 -4.22
N GLY A 341 -7.29 10.04 -2.99
CA GLY A 341 -7.75 8.79 -2.37
C GLY A 341 -8.46 8.94 -1.02
N ILE A 342 -8.21 10.05 -0.32
CA ILE A 342 -8.89 10.39 0.94
C ILE A 342 -10.36 10.75 0.73
N ASP A 343 -11.13 10.76 1.83
CA ASP A 343 -12.47 11.35 1.84
C ASP A 343 -12.34 12.88 1.74
N LEU A 344 -12.36 13.38 0.50
CA LEU A 344 -11.98 14.75 0.20
C LEU A 344 -13.12 15.74 0.46
N GLU A 345 -14.37 15.36 0.20
CA GLU A 345 -15.53 16.26 0.28
C GLU A 345 -15.74 16.80 1.69
N ALA A 346 -15.78 15.92 2.69
CA ALA A 346 -15.94 16.29 4.10
C ALA A 346 -14.79 17.18 4.59
N ASN A 347 -13.56 16.86 4.18
CA ASN A 347 -12.35 17.60 4.52
C ASN A 347 -12.39 19.02 3.94
N LEU A 348 -12.69 19.14 2.64
CA LEU A 348 -12.79 20.43 1.97
C LEU A 348 -13.88 21.31 2.59
N GLN A 349 -15.05 20.75 2.88
CA GLN A 349 -16.15 21.50 3.47
C GLN A 349 -15.84 21.97 4.90
N THR A 350 -15.21 21.10 5.69
CA THR A 350 -14.78 21.42 7.06
C THR A 350 -13.77 22.57 7.06
N GLN A 351 -12.74 22.48 6.22
CA GLN A 351 -11.69 23.51 6.16
C GLN A 351 -12.20 24.83 5.60
N ARG A 352 -13.04 24.80 4.55
CA ARG A 352 -13.69 26.00 4.01
C ARG A 352 -14.51 26.70 5.09
N ASN A 353 -15.34 25.97 5.82
CA ASN A 353 -16.17 26.53 6.90
C ASN A 353 -15.33 27.13 8.02
N LEU A 354 -14.24 26.45 8.40
CA LEU A 354 -13.33 26.92 9.43
C LEU A 354 -12.68 28.24 9.02
N LEU A 355 -12.05 28.31 7.85
CA LEU A 355 -11.41 29.54 7.36
C LEU A 355 -12.41 30.67 7.11
N LYS A 356 -13.62 30.36 6.62
CA LYS A 356 -14.70 31.33 6.51
C LYS A 356 -15.05 31.95 7.87
N SER A 357 -15.10 31.15 8.92
CA SER A 357 -15.41 31.64 10.27
C SER A 357 -14.28 32.44 10.92
N LEU A 358 -13.01 32.09 10.63
CA LEU A 358 -11.85 32.67 11.32
C LEU A 358 -11.31 33.94 10.67
N ILE A 359 -11.39 34.03 9.34
CA ILE A 359 -10.75 35.08 8.53
C ILE A 359 -11.67 35.63 7.42
N GLU A 360 -12.98 35.35 7.47
CA GLU A 360 -13.97 35.82 6.49
C GLU A 360 -13.57 35.49 5.04
N LEU A 361 -13.04 34.27 4.85
CA LEU A 361 -12.63 33.77 3.55
C LEU A 361 -13.84 33.60 2.63
N ASP A 362 -13.73 34.15 1.43
CA ASP A 362 -14.68 33.95 0.34
C ASP A 362 -14.47 32.59 -0.33
N ASN A 363 -15.52 32.09 -0.97
CA ASN A 363 -15.49 30.75 -1.56
C ASN A 363 -14.51 30.64 -2.73
N ASP A 364 -14.22 31.73 -3.43
CA ASP A 364 -13.36 31.74 -4.61
C ASP A 364 -11.87 31.68 -4.22
N ASN A 365 -11.47 32.33 -3.12
CA ASN A 365 -10.09 32.29 -2.63
C ASN A 365 -9.69 30.97 -1.95
N PHE A 366 -10.65 30.12 -1.56
CA PHE A 366 -10.32 28.82 -0.97
C PHE A 366 -9.59 27.89 -1.96
N GLY A 367 -9.95 27.94 -3.24
CA GLY A 367 -9.24 27.21 -4.29
C GLY A 367 -7.76 27.61 -4.37
N THR A 368 -7.48 28.91 -4.32
CA THR A 368 -6.11 29.47 -4.33
C THR A 368 -5.26 28.96 -3.15
N ILE A 369 -5.85 28.78 -1.97
CA ILE A 369 -5.15 28.22 -0.80
C ILE A 369 -4.72 26.77 -1.08
N ILE A 370 -5.62 25.95 -1.64
CA ILE A 370 -5.32 24.55 -1.97
C ILE A 370 -4.24 24.46 -3.05
N GLU A 371 -4.27 25.34 -4.06
CA GLU A 371 -3.26 25.40 -5.12
C GLU A 371 -1.84 25.66 -4.57
N LYS A 372 -1.74 26.47 -3.51
CA LYS A 372 -0.45 26.80 -2.87
C LYS A 372 -0.03 25.80 -1.80
N MET A 373 -0.99 25.17 -1.12
CA MET A 373 -0.72 24.15 -0.10
C MET A 373 -1.87 23.14 -0.04
N PRO A 374 -1.81 22.04 -0.82
CA PRO A 374 -2.82 21.00 -0.83
C PRO A 374 -3.09 20.39 0.55
N GLN A 375 -2.07 20.33 1.41
CA GLN A 375 -2.13 19.76 2.76
C GLN A 375 -3.10 20.51 3.67
N VAL A 376 -3.53 21.73 3.31
CA VAL A 376 -4.54 22.50 4.06
C VAL A 376 -5.81 21.69 4.32
N VAL A 377 -6.17 20.77 3.40
CA VAL A 377 -7.37 19.93 3.51
C VAL A 377 -7.31 18.97 4.70
N SER A 378 -6.11 18.68 5.21
CA SER A 378 -5.85 17.70 6.26
C SER A 378 -5.34 18.32 7.57
N LEU A 379 -5.29 19.65 7.68
CA LEU A 379 -4.85 20.32 8.91
C LEU A 379 -5.85 20.14 10.04
N SER A 380 -5.37 20.00 11.27
CA SER A 380 -6.22 19.92 12.44
C SER A 380 -6.88 21.28 12.72
N ARG A 381 -8.11 21.26 13.24
CA ARG A 381 -8.85 22.49 13.58
C ARG A 381 -8.11 23.35 14.59
N SER A 382 -7.50 22.75 15.61
CA SER A 382 -6.73 23.46 16.63
C SER A 382 -5.49 24.13 16.06
N ALA A 383 -4.76 23.46 15.16
CA ALA A 383 -3.61 24.06 14.49
C ALA A 383 -4.03 25.33 13.75
N VAL A 384 -5.06 25.27 12.91
CA VAL A 384 -5.51 26.45 12.14
C VAL A 384 -5.92 27.61 13.06
N ILE A 385 -6.70 27.33 14.11
CA ILE A 385 -7.14 28.37 15.07
C ILE A 385 -5.94 29.02 15.76
N ASN A 386 -5.04 28.22 16.33
CA ASN A 386 -3.89 28.72 17.09
C ASN A 386 -2.99 29.61 16.23
N HIS A 387 -2.77 29.25 14.96
CA HIS A 387 -1.96 30.07 14.04
C HIS A 387 -2.64 31.39 13.67
N VAL A 388 -3.94 31.35 13.40
CA VAL A 388 -4.70 32.58 13.12
C VAL A 388 -4.71 33.50 14.35
N ASP A 389 -4.90 32.96 15.55
CA ASP A 389 -4.91 33.73 16.81
C ASP A 389 -3.52 34.27 17.17
N PHE A 390 -2.47 33.51 16.89
CA PHE A 390 -1.08 34.00 16.98
C PHE A 390 -0.87 35.22 16.08
N LEU A 391 -1.24 35.14 14.80
CA LEU A 391 -1.11 36.28 13.87
C LEU A 391 -1.93 37.49 14.33
N LYS A 392 -3.14 37.29 14.87
CA LYS A 392 -3.93 38.38 15.46
C LYS A 392 -3.22 39.00 16.67
N THR A 393 -2.58 38.19 17.51
CA THR A 393 -1.84 38.64 18.70
C THR A 393 -0.55 39.40 18.33
N CYS A 394 0.05 39.09 17.18
CA CYS A 394 1.13 39.89 16.59
C CYS A 394 0.68 41.31 16.15
N GLY A 395 -0.63 41.59 16.16
CA GLY A 395 -1.20 42.90 15.82
C GLY A 395 -1.65 43.05 14.37
N PHE A 396 -1.69 41.96 13.59
CA PHE A 396 -2.24 42.00 12.23
C PHE A 396 -3.77 42.16 12.23
N SER A 397 -4.26 43.03 11.36
CA SER A 397 -5.71 43.15 11.13
C SER A 397 -6.28 41.88 10.51
N LEU A 398 -7.59 41.64 10.66
CA LEU A 398 -8.25 40.47 10.08
C LEU A 398 -8.03 40.38 8.56
N LEU A 399 -8.05 41.52 7.87
CA LEU A 399 -7.80 41.60 6.42
C LEU A 399 -6.36 41.24 6.07
N GLN A 400 -5.37 41.70 6.84
CA GLN A 400 -3.97 41.31 6.64
C GLN A 400 -3.79 39.80 6.86
N VAL A 401 -4.33 39.25 7.96
CA VAL A 401 -4.26 37.80 8.22
C VAL A 401 -4.92 37.01 7.09
N LYS A 402 -6.09 37.44 6.60
CA LYS A 402 -6.76 36.83 5.43
C LYS A 402 -5.82 36.80 4.21
N ASN A 403 -5.24 37.93 3.84
CA ASN A 403 -4.35 38.03 2.68
C ASN A 403 -3.06 37.22 2.87
N MET A 404 -2.51 37.20 4.09
CA MET A 404 -1.33 36.38 4.42
C MET A 404 -1.61 34.89 4.26
N VAL A 405 -2.76 34.40 4.74
CA VAL A 405 -3.16 32.98 4.62
C VAL A 405 -3.45 32.61 3.16
N ILE A 406 -4.10 33.48 2.37
CA ILE A 406 -4.28 33.25 0.92
C ILE A 406 -2.93 33.25 0.19
N GLY A 407 -2.04 34.17 0.58
CA GLY A 407 -0.73 34.35 -0.04
C GLY A 407 0.26 33.24 0.27
N CYS A 408 0.29 32.77 1.51
CA CYS A 408 1.25 31.83 2.07
C CYS A 408 0.55 30.94 3.12
N PRO A 409 -0.29 29.98 2.70
CA PRO A 409 -1.03 29.13 3.63
C PRO A 409 -0.14 28.22 4.49
N GLN A 410 1.13 28.06 4.13
CA GLN A 410 2.16 27.36 4.92
C GLN A 410 2.25 27.90 6.36
N LEU A 411 1.89 29.16 6.58
CA LEU A 411 1.81 29.75 7.92
C LEU A 411 0.96 28.94 8.91
N LEU A 412 -0.05 28.21 8.43
CA LEU A 412 -0.96 27.43 9.27
C LEU A 412 -0.38 26.09 9.74
N ALA A 413 0.81 25.72 9.25
CA ALA A 413 1.46 24.44 9.52
C ALA A 413 2.88 24.59 10.10
N LEU A 414 3.32 25.81 10.38
CA LEU A 414 4.64 26.07 10.96
C LEU A 414 4.64 25.78 12.47
N ASN A 415 5.83 25.80 13.07
CA ASN A 415 5.94 25.78 14.52
C ASN A 415 5.76 27.21 15.08
N ILE A 416 4.74 27.40 15.91
CA ILE A 416 4.38 28.70 16.48
C ILE A 416 5.50 29.31 17.32
N ASP A 417 6.27 28.52 18.06
CA ASP A 417 7.37 29.02 18.90
C ASP A 417 8.50 29.58 18.03
N ILE A 418 8.83 28.91 16.93
CA ILE A 418 9.80 29.40 15.94
C ILE A 418 9.28 30.69 15.27
N MET A 419 7.99 30.75 14.94
CA MET A 419 7.37 31.95 14.40
C MET A 419 7.45 33.11 15.39
N LYS A 420 7.20 32.85 16.68
CA LYS A 420 7.26 33.86 17.75
C LYS A 420 8.65 34.47 17.87
N HIS A 421 9.70 33.65 17.93
CA HIS A 421 11.08 34.15 17.97
C HIS A 421 11.45 34.95 16.71
N SER A 422 10.97 34.50 15.54
CA SER A 422 11.20 35.22 14.28
C SER A 422 10.49 36.57 14.26
N PHE A 423 9.28 36.64 14.83
CA PHE A 423 8.52 37.87 14.98
C PHE A 423 9.17 38.84 15.98
N GLU A 424 9.63 38.34 17.12
CA GLU A 424 10.37 39.14 18.12
C GLU A 424 11.62 39.76 17.50
N PHE A 425 12.40 39.00 16.74
CA PHE A 425 13.55 39.52 16.00
C PHE A 425 13.15 40.60 14.97
N PHE A 426 12.09 40.35 14.20
CA PHE A 426 11.58 41.29 13.20
C PHE A 426 11.19 42.63 13.84
N GLN A 427 10.53 42.60 14.99
CA GLN A 427 10.02 43.79 15.64
C GLN A 427 11.12 44.53 16.43
N MET A 428 11.96 43.79 17.15
CA MET A 428 12.93 44.37 18.10
C MET A 428 14.28 44.68 17.46
N GLU A 429 14.79 43.80 16.60
CA GLU A 429 16.13 43.96 16.00
C GLU A 429 16.04 44.58 14.60
N MET A 430 15.11 44.15 13.75
CA MET A 430 14.99 44.72 12.40
C MET A 430 14.27 46.07 12.37
N GLY A 431 13.41 46.35 13.37
CA GLY A 431 12.70 47.64 13.50
C GLY A 431 11.80 47.99 12.30
N ARG A 432 11.27 46.97 11.60
CA ARG A 432 10.48 47.15 10.37
C ARG A 432 8.99 47.29 10.65
N PRO A 433 8.23 47.97 9.78
CA PRO A 433 6.78 48.07 9.94
C PRO A 433 6.10 46.71 9.71
N LEU A 434 5.01 46.44 10.42
CA LEU A 434 4.23 45.19 10.25
C LEU A 434 3.73 44.99 8.81
N GLU A 435 3.52 46.08 8.06
CA GLU A 435 3.08 46.02 6.66
C GLU A 435 4.07 45.28 5.75
N ASP A 436 5.38 45.37 6.02
CA ASP A 436 6.40 44.61 5.29
C ASP A 436 6.15 43.09 5.45
N LEU A 437 5.80 42.67 6.66
CA LEU A 437 5.57 41.26 7.00
C LEU A 437 4.22 40.77 6.47
N ALA A 438 3.19 41.63 6.44
CA ALA A 438 1.91 41.33 5.80
C ALA A 438 2.04 41.16 4.28
N THR A 439 2.92 41.95 3.65
CA THR A 439 3.23 41.87 2.21
C THR A 439 4.08 40.64 1.87
N PHE A 440 4.97 40.23 2.78
CA PHE A 440 5.84 39.07 2.61
C PHE A 440 5.70 38.06 3.77
N PRO A 441 4.55 37.36 3.88
CA PRO A 441 4.30 36.39 4.95
C PRO A 441 5.29 35.21 4.95
N ALA A 442 5.88 34.90 3.79
CA ALA A 442 6.91 33.88 3.64
C ALA A 442 8.16 34.14 4.50
N PHE A 443 8.32 35.33 5.10
CA PHE A 443 9.35 35.57 6.12
C PHE A 443 9.41 34.46 7.18
N PHE A 444 8.25 33.99 7.67
CA PHE A 444 8.18 32.95 8.70
C PHE A 444 8.65 31.56 8.24
N THR A 445 8.81 31.33 6.94
CA THR A 445 9.28 30.04 6.41
C THR A 445 10.81 29.97 6.30
N TYR A 446 11.53 31.08 6.49
CA TYR A 446 12.99 31.11 6.48
C TYR A 446 13.55 30.85 7.88
N GLY A 447 14.70 30.17 7.94
CA GLY A 447 15.39 29.93 9.21
C GLY A 447 15.90 31.22 9.84
N LEU A 448 15.54 31.46 11.10
CA LEU A 448 15.91 32.67 11.83
C LEU A 448 17.44 32.83 11.95
N GLU A 449 18.13 31.82 12.49
CA GLU A 449 19.58 31.85 12.71
C GLU A 449 20.38 31.61 11.43
N SER A 450 19.90 30.73 10.56
CA SER A 450 20.62 30.32 9.35
C SER A 450 20.50 31.33 8.21
N THR A 451 19.37 32.01 8.06
CA THR A 451 19.10 32.85 6.88
C THR A 451 18.78 34.31 7.26
N ILE A 452 17.81 34.53 8.14
CA ILE A 452 17.28 35.88 8.41
C ILE A 452 18.35 36.76 9.08
N LYS A 453 18.89 36.32 10.22
CA LYS A 453 19.89 37.06 11.01
C LYS A 453 21.17 37.37 10.20
N PRO A 454 21.82 36.41 9.53
CA PRO A 454 23.05 36.68 8.76
C PRO A 454 22.83 37.68 7.63
N ARG A 455 21.72 37.56 6.88
CA ARG A 455 21.43 38.45 5.76
C ARG A 455 21.08 39.85 6.23
N HIS A 456 20.28 39.98 7.30
CA HIS A 456 19.97 41.27 7.90
C HIS A 456 21.23 42.01 8.37
N ARG A 457 22.12 41.33 9.11
CA ARG A 457 23.39 41.93 9.59
C ARG A 457 24.23 42.47 8.45
N LYS A 458 24.36 41.73 7.34
CA LYS A 458 25.13 42.18 6.16
C LYS A 458 24.54 43.42 5.50
N VAL A 459 23.22 43.45 5.34
CA VAL A 459 22.52 44.58 4.74
C VAL A 459 22.66 45.84 5.60
N VAL A 460 22.56 45.69 6.94
CA VAL A 460 22.79 46.79 7.89
C VAL A 460 24.24 47.27 7.85
N GLN A 461 25.22 46.36 7.80
CA GLN A 461 26.65 46.72 7.69
C GLN A 461 26.96 47.53 6.42
N LYS A 462 26.28 47.23 5.30
CA LYS A 462 26.41 47.99 4.06
C LYS A 462 25.53 49.25 4.00
N GLY A 463 24.64 49.46 4.96
CA GLY A 463 23.71 50.60 4.96
C GLY A 463 22.66 50.55 3.85
N ILE A 464 22.32 49.36 3.34
CA ILE A 464 21.37 49.18 2.23
C ILE A 464 19.94 49.04 2.79
N SER A 465 18.97 49.73 2.18
CA SER A 465 17.54 49.51 2.46
C SER A 465 16.92 48.64 1.36
N CYS A 466 16.18 47.60 1.75
CA CYS A 466 15.54 46.68 0.81
C CYS A 466 14.26 46.06 1.39
N SER A 467 13.41 45.50 0.52
CA SER A 467 12.23 44.72 0.91
C SER A 467 12.61 43.35 1.48
N LEU A 468 11.71 42.73 2.25
CA LEU A 468 11.91 41.37 2.76
C LEU A 468 12.02 40.33 1.64
N SER A 469 11.25 40.50 0.57
CA SER A 469 11.33 39.62 -0.60
C SER A 469 12.70 39.69 -1.24
N TRP A 470 13.27 40.89 -1.45
CA TRP A 470 14.61 41.03 -2.00
C TRP A 470 15.69 40.44 -1.07
N LEU A 471 15.53 40.62 0.24
CA LEU A 471 16.45 40.10 1.25
C LEU A 471 16.48 38.55 1.29
N LEU A 472 15.30 37.91 1.27
CA LEU A 472 15.17 36.50 1.63
C LEU A 472 14.91 35.59 0.42
N ASN A 473 14.22 36.07 -0.61
CA ASN A 473 13.78 35.25 -1.75
C ASN A 473 14.89 35.10 -2.81
N CYS A 474 16.04 34.56 -2.41
CA CYS A 474 17.14 34.22 -3.29
C CYS A 474 18.06 33.17 -2.66
N ALA A 475 18.83 32.47 -3.50
CA ALA A 475 19.86 31.53 -3.05
C ALA A 475 21.02 32.26 -2.36
N ASP A 476 21.77 31.54 -1.54
CA ASP A 476 22.89 32.14 -0.80
C ASP A 476 23.96 32.68 -1.76
N GLU A 477 24.24 32.02 -2.89
CA GLU A 477 25.19 32.54 -3.88
C GLU A 477 24.70 33.86 -4.47
N LYS A 478 23.42 33.93 -4.86
CA LYS A 478 22.81 35.14 -5.42
C LYS A 478 22.75 36.26 -4.39
N PHE A 479 22.49 35.95 -3.12
CA PHE A 479 22.55 36.94 -2.05
C PHE A 479 23.97 37.49 -1.88
N MET A 480 24.99 36.63 -1.91
CA MET A 480 26.39 37.05 -1.80
C MET A 480 26.82 37.91 -3.00
N GLU A 481 26.35 37.57 -4.20
CA GLU A 481 26.52 38.38 -5.40
C GLU A 481 25.87 39.76 -5.24
N ARG A 482 24.62 39.82 -4.73
CA ARG A 482 23.95 41.09 -4.39
C ARG A 482 24.75 41.94 -3.42
N MET A 483 25.42 41.31 -2.46
CA MET A 483 26.31 41.97 -1.51
C MET A 483 27.68 42.32 -2.10
N SER A 484 27.99 41.98 -3.35
CA SER A 484 29.20 42.45 -4.03
C SER A 484 29.03 43.84 -4.65
N TYR A 485 27.79 44.22 -5.01
CA TYR A 485 27.47 45.51 -5.61
C TYR A 485 27.33 46.62 -4.54
N ASP A 486 27.48 47.88 -5.00
CA ASP A 486 27.38 49.10 -4.16
C ASP A 486 25.95 49.68 -4.13
N THR A 487 25.08 49.30 -5.06
CA THR A 487 23.68 49.79 -5.17
C THR A 487 22.72 48.66 -5.58
N ILE A 488 21.45 48.75 -5.19
CA ILE A 488 20.40 47.81 -5.64
C ILE A 488 19.96 48.19 -7.05
N ASP A 489 20.12 47.27 -8.00
CA ASP A 489 19.60 47.44 -9.36
C ASP A 489 18.08 47.17 -9.41
N MET A 490 17.33 48.00 -10.12
CA MET A 490 15.85 48.00 -10.12
C MET A 490 15.25 46.77 -10.81
N GLU A 491 15.97 46.12 -11.73
CA GLU A 491 15.49 44.96 -12.49
C GLU A 491 15.47 43.64 -11.67
N GLU A 492 16.08 43.59 -10.49
CA GLU A 492 16.20 42.35 -9.71
C GLU A 492 15.03 42.02 -8.75
N MET A 493 13.98 42.86 -8.71
CA MET A 493 12.94 42.77 -7.69
C MET A 493 11.84 41.71 -7.95
N GLU A 494 11.82 41.05 -9.11
CA GLU A 494 10.72 40.16 -9.50
C GLU A 494 11.14 38.71 -9.70
N THR A 495 11.02 37.87 -8.68
CA THR A 495 10.86 36.43 -8.88
C THR A 495 9.98 35.83 -7.79
N THR A 496 8.78 35.37 -8.14
CA THR A 496 7.95 34.52 -7.25
C THR A 496 8.40 33.06 -7.40
N PRO A 497 8.67 32.33 -6.31
CA PRO A 497 8.99 30.91 -6.41
C PRO A 497 7.70 30.13 -6.71
N THR A 498 7.65 29.50 -7.87
CA THR A 498 6.63 28.51 -8.22
C THR A 498 7.21 27.11 -7.99
N PHE A 499 6.38 26.17 -7.53
CA PHE A 499 6.78 24.77 -7.46
C PHE A 499 7.13 24.27 -8.86
N ASP A 500 8.41 23.95 -9.08
CA ASP A 500 8.89 23.43 -10.35
C ASP A 500 8.79 21.90 -10.36
N MET A 501 7.89 21.38 -11.20
CA MET A 501 7.72 19.94 -11.44
C MET A 501 9.01 19.28 -11.94
N ASN A 502 9.94 20.02 -12.54
CA ASN A 502 11.23 19.46 -12.96
C ASN A 502 12.10 19.01 -11.78
N SER A 503 11.83 19.48 -10.56
CA SER A 503 12.46 18.94 -9.34
C SER A 503 12.16 17.45 -9.15
N LEU A 504 10.99 16.98 -9.61
CA LEU A 504 10.61 15.57 -9.65
C LEU A 504 11.19 14.83 -10.87
N ILE A 505 12.02 15.47 -11.68
CA ILE A 505 12.64 14.88 -12.87
C ILE A 505 14.18 14.91 -12.78
N GLN A 506 14.75 15.71 -11.87
CA GLN A 506 16.21 15.81 -11.67
C GLN A 506 16.86 14.44 -11.41
N PRO A 507 18.05 14.16 -11.98
CA PRO A 507 18.79 12.93 -11.74
C PRO A 507 19.11 12.78 -10.25
N ARG A 508 19.19 11.54 -9.78
CA ARG A 508 19.51 11.23 -8.39
C ARG A 508 20.92 11.74 -8.07
N ASN A 509 21.08 12.45 -6.96
CA ASN A 509 22.39 12.54 -6.32
C ASN A 509 22.64 11.18 -5.67
N ASP A 510 23.76 10.54 -6.00
CA ASP A 510 24.14 9.19 -5.54
C ASP A 510 24.60 9.15 -4.06
N GLU A 511 24.01 9.99 -3.19
CA GLU A 511 24.25 9.93 -1.76
C GLU A 511 23.10 9.17 -1.09
N SER A 512 23.43 7.94 -0.72
CA SER A 512 22.59 6.99 -0.02
C SER A 512 22.42 7.44 1.44
N ASP A 513 21.44 8.29 1.72
CA ASP A 513 20.97 8.52 3.10
C ASP A 513 20.10 7.33 3.54
N SER A 514 20.75 6.35 4.16
CA SER A 514 20.11 5.35 4.99
C SER A 514 19.95 5.90 6.40
N GLU A 515 18.96 6.75 6.62
CA GLU A 515 18.48 7.05 7.97
C GLU A 515 17.27 6.16 8.26
N TYR A 516 17.53 5.10 9.04
CA TYR A 516 16.51 4.30 9.69
C TYR A 516 16.19 4.99 11.02
N GLU A 517 14.98 5.54 11.15
CA GLU A 517 14.41 5.93 12.43
C GLU A 517 14.24 4.65 13.27
N GLU A 518 14.91 4.63 14.42
CA GLU A 518 14.87 3.55 15.41
C GLU A 518 13.80 3.93 16.44
N ASP A 519 12.60 3.37 16.31
CA ASP A 519 11.53 3.51 17.30
C ASP A 519 11.97 2.85 18.61
N SER A 520 12.47 3.65 19.55
CA SER A 520 12.64 3.25 20.94
C SER A 520 11.31 3.41 21.69
N GLU A 521 10.62 2.29 21.89
CA GLU A 521 9.56 2.16 22.90
C GLU A 521 10.19 2.28 24.30
N GLU A 522 9.89 3.34 25.04
CA GLU A 522 10.14 3.40 26.49
C GLU A 522 8.96 2.80 27.26
N GLU A 523 9.29 1.83 28.11
CA GLU A 523 8.45 1.28 29.17
C GLU A 523 8.09 2.36 30.20
N SER A 524 6.79 2.49 30.50
CA SER A 524 6.26 2.59 31.87
C SER A 524 4.75 2.34 31.90
#